data_AF-A0A2K8KLA5-F1
#
_entry.id   AF-A0A2K8KLA5-F1
#
_cell.length_a   1.000
_cell.length_b   1.000
_cell.length_c   1.000
_cell.angle_alpha   90.00
_cell.angle_beta   90.00
_cell.angle_gamma   90.00
#
_symmetry.space_group_name_H-M   'P 1'
#
loop_
_entity.id
_entity.type
_entity.pdbx_description
1 polymer ?
#
loop_
_entity_poly.entity_id
_entity_poly.type
_entity_poly.pdbx_seq_one_letter_code
_entity_poly.pdbx_strand_id
1 'polypeptide(L)'
;MRPNIMSARPAKPKNYHRDQCIIVISACVPVPIIIGLELNYLNPIVSIFILAVATEYWFKDYNQQLAMYEKALIDARVKEAQVASRVNENIERYQRKQRERKMQAKSWQFWI
;
A
#
# COMPACT_ATOMS: atom_id res chain seq x y z
N MET A 1 2.74 -4.26 -21.76
CA MET A 1 2.44 -2.85 -21.37
C MET A 1 3.27 -2.53 -20.12
N ARG A 2 4.11 -1.49 -20.15
CA ARG A 2 4.84 -1.06 -18.93
C ARG A 2 3.81 -0.45 -17.97
N PRO A 3 3.81 -0.79 -16.67
CA PRO A 3 2.94 -0.12 -15.72
C PRO A 3 3.29 1.37 -15.74
N ASN A 4 2.32 2.21 -16.06
CA ASN A 4 2.47 3.66 -16.00
C ASN A 4 2.51 4.00 -14.51
N ILE A 5 3.72 4.09 -13.94
CA ILE A 5 3.92 4.42 -12.53
C ILE A 5 3.41 5.84 -12.36
N MET A 6 2.25 6.01 -11.73
CA MET A 6 1.73 7.32 -11.38
C MET A 6 2.72 7.98 -10.41
N SER A 7 3.41 9.00 -10.88
CA SER A 7 4.42 9.75 -10.10
C SER A 7 3.79 10.66 -9.04
N ALA A 8 2.51 10.95 -9.16
CA ALA A 8 1.76 11.82 -8.27
C ALA A 8 0.51 11.11 -7.74
N ARG A 9 0.17 11.41 -6.48
CA ARG A 9 -1.07 10.96 -5.85
C ARG A 9 -2.26 11.47 -6.67
N PRO A 10 -3.28 10.64 -6.97
CA PRO A 10 -4.46 11.09 -7.68
C PRO A 10 -5.16 12.23 -6.94
N ALA A 11 -5.63 13.22 -7.71
CA ALA A 11 -6.38 14.34 -7.16
C ALA A 11 -7.76 13.88 -6.69
N LYS A 12 -8.20 14.38 -5.54
CA LYS A 12 -9.57 14.12 -5.07
C LYS A 12 -10.58 14.72 -6.06
N PRO A 13 -11.72 14.05 -6.29
CA PRO A 13 -12.84 14.62 -7.02
C PRO A 13 -13.26 15.98 -6.43
N LYS A 14 -13.68 16.92 -7.27
CA LYS A 14 -14.05 18.29 -6.87
C LYS A 14 -15.09 18.32 -5.74
N ASN A 15 -16.04 17.38 -5.75
CA ASN A 15 -17.12 17.29 -4.77
C ASN A 15 -16.93 16.16 -3.74
N TYR A 16 -15.72 15.60 -3.62
CA TYR A 16 -15.46 14.41 -2.80
C TYR A 16 -16.05 14.50 -1.38
N HIS A 17 -15.77 15.59 -0.66
CA HIS A 17 -16.27 15.77 0.71
C HIS A 17 -17.80 15.97 0.77
N ARG A 18 -18.37 16.67 -0.21
CA ARG A 18 -19.82 16.88 -0.29
C ARG A 18 -20.53 15.55 -0.51
N ASP A 19 -20.08 14.80 -1.51
CA ASP A 19 -20.71 13.55 -1.93
C ASP A 19 -20.53 12.48 -0.84
N GLN A 20 -19.37 12.44 -0.17
CA GLN A 20 -19.14 11.57 0.97
C GLN A 20 -20.06 11.91 2.15
N CYS A 21 -20.28 13.20 2.46
CA CYS A 21 -21.25 13.60 3.47
C CYS A 21 -22.69 13.18 3.09
N ILE A 22 -23.07 13.30 1.82
CA ILE A 22 -24.39 12.87 1.34
C ILE A 22 -24.57 11.35 1.52
N ILE A 23 -23.56 10.56 1.18
CA ILE A 23 -23.58 9.09 1.35
C ILE A 23 -23.72 8.73 2.83
N VAL A 24 -22.95 9.37 3.72
CA VAL A 24 -23.03 9.13 5.18
C VAL A 24 -24.40 9.48 5.73
N ILE A 25 -24.91 10.68 5.42
CA ILE A 25 -26.24 11.11 5.87
C ILE A 25 -27.31 10.13 5.38
N SER A 26 -27.25 9.74 4.11
CA SER A 26 -28.21 8.80 3.52
C SER A 26 -28.17 7.42 4.18
N ALA A 27 -27.00 6.94 4.60
CA ALA A 27 -26.86 5.68 5.34
C ALA A 27 -27.38 5.78 6.79
N CYS A 28 -27.34 6.98 7.39
CA CYS A 28 -27.80 7.23 8.76
C CYS A 28 -29.31 7.52 8.89
N VAL A 29 -29.95 8.13 7.88
CA VAL A 29 -31.39 8.42 7.86
C VAL A 29 -32.30 7.20 8.17
N PRO A 30 -32.05 5.98 7.65
CA PRO A 30 -32.91 4.84 7.95
C PRO A 30 -32.74 4.29 9.38
N VAL A 31 -31.63 4.60 10.07
CA VAL A 31 -31.32 4.08 11.42
C VAL A 31 -32.39 4.41 12.46
N PRO A 32 -32.84 5.67 12.64
CA PRO A 32 -33.90 6.00 13.61
C PRO A 32 -35.25 5.36 13.26
N ILE A 33 -35.58 5.20 11.97
CA ILE A 33 -36.82 4.54 11.52
C ILE A 33 -36.79 3.06 11.90
N ILE A 34 -35.65 2.40 11.71
CA ILE A 34 -35.42 1.00 12.08
C ILE A 34 -35.55 0.80 13.59
N ILE A 35 -34.95 1.69 14.39
CA ILE A 35 -35.04 1.64 15.86
C ILE A 35 -36.50 1.79 16.31
N GLY A 36 -37.25 2.73 15.74
CA GLY A 36 -38.66 2.96 16.09
C GLY A 36 -39.60 1.83 15.68
N LEU A 37 -39.21 0.99 14.72
CA LEU A 37 -39.99 -0.18 14.26
C LEU A 37 -39.57 -1.49 14.94
N GLU A 38 -38.64 -1.46 15.90
CA GLU A 38 -38.07 -2.65 16.56
C GLU A 38 -37.58 -3.74 15.60
N LEU A 39 -37.17 -3.35 14.39
CA LEU A 39 -36.66 -4.28 13.40
C LEU A 39 -35.28 -4.78 13.84
N ASN A 40 -35.17 -6.09 14.08
CA ASN A 40 -34.00 -6.84 14.56
C ASN A 40 -32.61 -6.25 14.25
N TYR A 41 -31.66 -6.51 15.16
CA TYR A 41 -30.24 -6.10 15.16
C TYR A 41 -29.40 -6.37 13.88
N LEU A 42 -29.95 -7.03 12.86
CA LEU A 42 -29.34 -7.23 11.54
C LEU A 42 -29.44 -5.99 10.64
N ASN A 43 -30.37 -5.08 10.90
CA ASN A 43 -30.61 -3.91 10.04
C ASN A 43 -29.49 -2.84 10.03
N PRO A 44 -28.76 -2.57 11.13
CA PRO A 44 -27.59 -1.67 11.11
C PRO A 44 -26.48 -2.15 10.17
N ILE A 45 -26.38 -3.47 9.96
CA ILE A 45 -25.41 -4.07 9.02
C ILE A 45 -25.74 -3.63 7.59
N VAL A 46 -27.01 -3.47 7.24
CA VAL A 46 -27.44 -3.01 5.92
C VAL A 46 -26.99 -1.56 5.69
N SER A 47 -27.15 -0.67 6.66
CA SER A 47 -26.66 0.71 6.56
C SER A 47 -25.14 0.78 6.40
N ILE A 48 -24.39 -0.04 7.15
CA ILE A 48 -22.93 -0.13 7.04
C ILE A 48 -22.53 -0.69 5.66
N PHE A 49 -23.26 -1.69 5.18
CA PHE A 49 -23.02 -2.28 3.85
C PHE A 49 -23.29 -1.27 2.73
N ILE A 50 -24.38 -0.51 2.81
CA ILE A 50 -24.67 0.58 1.87
C ILE A 50 -23.53 1.61 1.89
N LEU A 51 -23.05 2.01 3.08
CA LEU A 51 -21.94 2.96 3.18
C LEU A 51 -20.68 2.44 2.48
N ALA A 52 -20.30 1.19 2.75
CA ALA A 52 -19.11 0.57 2.18
C ALA A 52 -19.20 0.44 0.65
N VAL A 53 -20.34 -0.05 0.14
CA VAL A 53 -20.55 -0.26 -1.29
C VAL A 53 -20.73 1.05 -2.04
N ALA A 54 -21.54 1.98 -1.52
CA ALA A 54 -21.81 3.25 -2.18
C ALA A 54 -20.54 4.10 -2.32
N THR A 55 -19.69 4.11 -1.29
CA THR A 55 -18.41 4.86 -1.34
C THR A 55 -17.48 4.28 -2.41
N GLU A 56 -17.37 2.95 -2.50
CA GLU A 56 -16.54 2.28 -3.51
C GLU A 56 -17.07 2.48 -4.94
N TYR A 57 -18.38 2.44 -5.14
CA TYR A 57 -18.96 2.65 -6.47
C TYR A 57 -18.91 4.12 -6.90
N TRP A 58 -19.22 5.05 -5.99
CA TRP A 58 -19.29 6.47 -6.31
C TRP A 58 -17.91 7.07 -6.61
N PHE A 59 -16.87 6.58 -5.92
CA PHE A 59 -15.48 7.02 -6.12
C PHE A 59 -14.61 5.98 -6.81
N LYS A 60 -15.20 5.06 -7.57
CA LYS A 60 -14.51 3.92 -8.20
C LYS A 60 -13.23 4.30 -8.92
N ASP A 61 -13.28 5.28 -9.82
CA ASP A 61 -12.12 5.67 -10.62
C ASP A 61 -11.01 6.29 -9.76
N TYR A 62 -11.39 7.08 -8.76
CA TYR A 62 -10.45 7.66 -7.80
C TYR A 62 -9.80 6.57 -6.92
N ASN A 63 -10.58 5.63 -6.39
CA ASN A 63 -10.10 4.52 -5.57
C ASN A 63 -9.20 3.58 -6.36
N GLN A 64 -9.54 3.29 -7.63
CA GLN A 64 -8.69 2.48 -8.51
C GLN A 64 -7.35 3.15 -8.78
N GLN A 65 -7.34 4.45 -9.09
CA GLN A 65 -6.10 5.21 -9.27
C GLN A 65 -5.28 5.28 -7.98
N LEU A 66 -5.94 5.42 -6.83
CA LEU A 66 -5.28 5.45 -5.53
C LEU A 66 -4.62 4.10 -5.21
N ALA A 67 -5.32 2.99 -5.46
CA ALA A 67 -4.78 1.64 -5.27
C ALA A 67 -3.57 1.35 -6.18
N MET A 68 -3.60 1.82 -7.43
CA MET A 68 -2.44 1.70 -8.33
C MET A 68 -1.24 2.52 -7.84
N TYR A 69 -1.48 3.73 -7.34
CA TYR A 69 -0.44 4.58 -6.76
C TYR A 69 0.17 3.94 -5.50
N GLU A 70 -0.64 3.44 -4.58
CA GLU A 70 -0.17 2.78 -3.35
C GLU A 70 0.64 1.52 -3.64
N LYS A 71 0.16 0.68 -4.59
CA LYS A 71 0.91 -0.50 -5.03
C LYS A 71 2.26 -0.12 -5.63
N ALA A 72 2.31 0.91 -6.47
CA ALA A 72 3.56 1.40 -7.04
C ALA A 72 4.53 1.92 -5.97
N LEU A 73 4.02 2.56 -4.92
CA LEU A 73 4.83 3.06 -3.81
C LEU A 73 5.40 1.93 -2.95
N ILE A 74 4.63 0.87 -2.73
CA ILE A 74 5.09 -0.35 -2.05
C ILE A 74 6.16 -1.04 -2.90
N ASP A 75 5.93 -1.23 -4.20
CA ASP A 75 6.87 -1.85 -5.11
C ASP A 75 8.19 -1.07 -5.20
N ALA A 76 8.14 0.28 -5.14
CA ALA A 76 9.31 1.13 -5.06
C ALA A 76 10.11 0.88 -3.77
N ARG A 77 9.44 0.86 -2.61
CA ARG A 77 10.07 0.58 -1.31
C ARG A 77 10.69 -0.83 -1.26
N VAL A 78 10.00 -1.83 -1.82
CA VAL A 78 10.52 -3.20 -1.89
C VAL A 78 11.77 -3.27 -2.77
N LYS A 79 11.80 -2.55 -3.90
CA LYS A 79 13.00 -2.46 -4.76
C LYS A 79 14.16 -1.78 -4.04
N GLU A 80 13.92 -0.70 -3.32
CA GLU A 80 14.96 -0.04 -2.51
C GLU A 80 15.53 -0.98 -1.45
N ALA A 81 14.66 -1.72 -0.74
CA ALA A 81 15.08 -2.73 0.23
C ALA A 81 15.90 -3.88 -0.41
N GLN A 82 15.50 -4.34 -1.61
CA GLN A 82 16.25 -5.35 -2.36
C GLN A 82 17.62 -4.84 -2.81
N VAL A 83 17.72 -3.58 -3.26
CA VAL A 83 19.00 -2.97 -3.63
C VAL A 83 19.92 -2.85 -2.41
N ALA A 84 19.40 -2.39 -1.28
CA ALA A 84 20.16 -2.31 -0.02
C ALA A 84 20.68 -3.70 0.42
N SER A 85 19.85 -4.74 0.30
CA SER A 85 20.24 -6.13 0.58
C SER A 85 21.37 -6.62 -0.34
N ARG A 86 21.28 -6.37 -1.66
CA ARG A 86 22.34 -6.74 -2.62
C ARG A 86 23.65 -5.98 -2.40
N VAL A 87 23.58 -4.72 -1.99
CA VAL A 87 24.77 -3.94 -1.61
C VAL A 87 25.45 -4.58 -0.40
N ASN A 88 24.67 -4.97 0.61
CA ASN A 88 25.21 -5.63 1.80
C ASN A 88 25.88 -6.97 1.47
N GLU A 89 25.25 -7.80 0.65
CA GLU A 89 25.85 -9.07 0.17
C GLU A 89 27.15 -8.85 -0.61
N ASN A 90 27.23 -7.80 -1.44
CA ASN A 90 28.44 -7.48 -2.19
C ASN A 90 29.58 -6.99 -1.28
N ILE A 91 29.26 -6.20 -0.25
CA ILE A 91 30.25 -5.77 0.76
C ILE A 91 30.81 -7.00 1.49
N GLU A 92 29.94 -7.93 1.87
CA GLU A 92 30.34 -9.15 2.57
C GLU A 92 31.25 -10.03 1.69
N ARG A 93 30.89 -10.24 0.41
CA ARG A 93 31.74 -10.96 -0.56
C ARG A 93 33.09 -10.27 -0.75
N TYR A 94 33.11 -8.95 -0.85
CA TYR A 94 34.35 -8.19 -1.02
C TYR A 94 35.28 -8.34 0.18
N GLN A 95 34.75 -8.25 1.40
CA GLN A 95 35.52 -8.46 2.63
C GLN A 95 36.07 -9.89 2.72
N ARG A 96 35.27 -10.90 2.35
CA ARG A 96 35.71 -12.31 2.34
C ARG A 96 36.88 -12.53 1.39
N LYS A 97 36.78 -12.00 0.16
CA LYS A 97 37.84 -12.08 -0.86
C LYS A 97 39.12 -11.36 -0.44
N GLN A 98 39.01 -10.24 0.28
CA GLN A 98 40.16 -9.53 0.86
C GLN A 98 40.83 -10.33 1.99
N ARG A 99 40.06 -11.01 2.84
CA ARG A 99 40.62 -11.89 3.89
C ARG A 99 41.34 -13.09 3.27
N GLU A 100 40.75 -13.72 2.25
CA GLU A 100 41.38 -14.83 1.52
C GLU A 100 42.69 -14.40 0.85
N ARG A 101 42.72 -13.23 0.20
CA ARG A 101 43.96 -12.67 -0.38
C ARG A 101 45.03 -12.39 0.67
N LYS A 102 44.66 -11.89 1.85
CA LYS A 102 45.61 -11.68 2.96
C LYS A 102 46.15 -13.01 3.52
N MET A 103 45.32 -14.06 3.58
CA MET A 103 45.76 -15.38 4.02
C MET A 103 46.71 -16.03 3.00
N GLN A 104 46.42 -15.92 1.71
CA GLN A 104 47.30 -16.39 0.64
C GLN A 104 48.62 -15.59 0.60
N ALA A 105 48.59 -14.27 0.78
CA ALA A 105 49.82 -13.47 0.84
C ALA A 105 50.70 -13.84 2.06
N LYS A 106 50.09 -14.13 3.21
CA LYS A 106 50.82 -14.64 4.39
C LYS A 106 51.41 -16.03 4.14
N SER A 107 50.70 -16.94 3.48
CA SER A 107 51.24 -18.29 3.21
C SER A 107 52.45 -18.26 2.26
N TRP A 108 52.51 -17.30 1.34
CA TRP A 108 53.68 -17.07 0.49
C TRP A 108 54.90 -16.57 1.26
N GLN A 109 54.74 -15.89 2.40
CA GLN A 109 55.84 -15.47 3.26
C GLN A 109 56.46 -16.62 4.09
N PHE A 110 55.80 -17.78 4.17
CA PHE A 110 56.30 -18.97 4.87
C PHE A 110 56.90 -20.04 3.92
N TRP A 111 56.95 -19.78 2.61
CA TRP A 111 57.48 -20.68 1.58
C TRP A 111 58.79 -20.17 0.94
N ILE A 112 59.39 -19.12 1.50
CA ILE A 112 60.78 -18.67 1.25
C ILE A 112 61.54 -18.91 2.56
#